data_AF-A0A9Q0H9Z8-F1
#
_entry.id   AF-A0A9Q0H9Z8-F1
#
_cell.length_a   1.000
_cell.length_b   1.000
_cell.length_c   1.000
_cell.angle_alpha   90.00
_cell.angle_beta   90.00
_cell.angle_gamma   90.00
#
_symmetry.space_group_name_H-M   'P 1'
#
loop_
_entity.id
_entity.type
_entity.pdbx_description
1 polymer ?
#
loop_
_entity_poly.entity_id
_entity_poly.type
_entity_poly.pdbx_seq_one_letter_code
_entity_poly.pdbx_strand_id
1 'polypeptide(L)'
;MSLSKLKLDPSLNGDIISNMPPNITENILSRLPIKKAVRTCILSKKWRYNWVTLPELIFNFTLGNALINRNDRLMKFIDDVLSLHRGPISKFELSRHLCIPNTQYIDKWILCLSRNGIKELILCPQPQLKHYELPSCLYSCELLTHLELSFCTLKRPPLFASFNFLKSLLLYKVEFVGFTFENLISRCPILERLKIEGFTGCTDLIIYAPKLKSLVVNGFCKVTQNISFNNTPLLTCVSLNLHCYGFKPEHLNPNEGENISRLIKVFGCLHGVEKLAVGGNFLKFLAVDFVPKKLPNAYYRMKSLDLEICFNDVHMVSMALCLLRSAPNLQELKIDAVTHTNIRPQFLEYRDGPEFSLNQLQIVKINSFGGWKRQLVFVEFLLSITPVLEKMTIYGYKDIVAEGYLYGGTMLELLMRFPRASPEAKIEFFETAGLVDVRT
;
A
#
# COMPACT_ATOMS: atom_id res chain seq x y z
N MET A 1 -21.01 -44.63 56.06
CA MET A 1 -20.98 -43.51 55.09
C MET A 1 -20.93 -42.20 55.85
N SER A 2 -19.75 -41.59 55.98
CA SER A 2 -19.62 -40.23 56.52
C SER A 2 -18.41 -39.59 55.85
N LEU A 3 -18.66 -38.79 54.81
CA LEU A 3 -17.66 -37.91 54.20
C LEU A 3 -17.30 -36.82 55.22
N SER A 4 -16.21 -37.04 55.96
CA SER A 4 -15.59 -36.00 56.77
C SER A 4 -15.07 -34.91 55.85
N LYS A 5 -15.62 -33.71 56.02
CA LYS A 5 -15.23 -32.44 55.38
C LYS A 5 -13.69 -32.31 55.33
N LEU A 6 -13.13 -32.35 54.13
CA LEU A 6 -11.81 -31.78 53.86
C LEU A 6 -11.88 -30.28 54.18
N LYS A 7 -11.36 -29.88 55.34
CA LYS A 7 -11.07 -28.48 55.62
C LYS A 7 -9.94 -28.06 54.67
N LEU A 8 -10.27 -27.23 53.69
CA LEU A 8 -9.29 -26.44 52.95
C LEU A 8 -8.51 -25.59 53.96
N ASP A 9 -7.19 -25.74 53.97
CA ASP A 9 -6.27 -24.98 54.79
C ASP A 9 -6.37 -23.47 54.44
N PRO A 10 -6.66 -22.56 55.39
CA PRO A 10 -6.75 -21.12 55.13
C PRO A 10 -5.44 -20.50 54.63
N SER A 11 -4.31 -21.20 54.77
CA SER A 11 -2.99 -20.75 54.30
C SER A 11 -2.77 -20.96 52.79
N LEU A 12 -3.63 -21.73 52.09
CA LEU A 12 -3.59 -21.86 50.63
C LEU A 12 -4.40 -20.77 49.89
N ASN A 13 -5.04 -19.85 50.62
CA ASN A 13 -5.63 -18.62 50.05
C ASN A 13 -4.57 -17.53 49.77
N GLY A 14 -3.35 -17.93 49.42
CA GLY A 14 -2.30 -17.00 49.03
C GLY A 14 -2.67 -16.31 47.71
N ASP A 15 -2.52 -14.99 47.64
CA ASP A 15 -2.76 -14.22 46.41
C ASP A 15 -1.72 -14.59 45.34
N ILE A 16 -2.02 -15.65 44.58
CA ILE A 16 -1.17 -16.19 43.51
C ILE A 16 -0.88 -15.11 42.47
N ILE A 17 -1.87 -14.25 42.19
CA ILE A 17 -1.78 -13.22 41.16
C ILE A 17 -0.83 -12.11 41.61
N SER A 18 -0.89 -11.65 42.86
CA SER A 18 0.03 -10.63 43.38
C SER A 18 1.43 -11.15 43.71
N ASN A 19 1.63 -12.47 43.80
CA ASN A 19 2.93 -13.06 44.12
C ASN A 19 3.68 -13.62 42.90
N MET A 20 3.18 -13.36 41.68
CA MET A 20 3.90 -13.73 40.46
C MET A 20 5.23 -12.96 40.29
N PRO A 21 6.26 -13.62 39.76
CA PRO A 21 7.50 -12.97 39.34
C PRO A 21 7.27 -11.80 38.35
N PRO A 22 8.10 -10.74 38.40
CA PRO A 22 7.96 -9.58 37.52
C PRO A 22 7.98 -9.94 36.03
N ASN A 23 8.88 -10.84 35.62
CA ASN A 23 9.00 -11.27 34.22
C ASN A 23 7.74 -11.97 33.69
N ILE A 24 7.04 -12.76 34.52
CA ILE A 24 5.77 -13.39 34.14
C ILE A 24 4.69 -12.31 34.00
N THR A 25 4.65 -11.38 34.95
CA THR A 25 3.66 -10.30 34.93
C THR A 25 3.83 -9.38 33.72
N GLU A 26 5.07 -9.01 33.38
CA GLU A 26 5.40 -8.24 32.17
C GLU A 26 4.97 -8.98 30.89
N ASN A 27 5.21 -10.29 30.81
CA ASN A 27 4.79 -11.11 29.66
C ASN A 27 3.27 -11.25 29.55
N ILE A 28 2.55 -11.28 30.67
CA ILE A 28 1.08 -11.25 30.65
C ILE A 28 0.61 -9.88 30.16
N LEU A 29 1.14 -8.80 30.73
CA LEU A 29 0.71 -7.44 30.43
C LEU A 29 1.06 -7.02 28.99
N SER A 30 2.19 -7.46 28.44
CA SER A 30 2.60 -7.18 27.06
C SER A 30 1.66 -7.78 26.01
N ARG A 31 0.88 -8.80 26.39
CA ARG A 31 -0.14 -9.43 25.52
C ARG A 31 -1.51 -8.77 25.63
N LEU A 32 -1.68 -7.81 26.54
CA LEU A 32 -2.95 -7.10 26.73
C LEU A 32 -2.93 -5.76 25.99
N PRO A 33 -4.06 -5.33 25.41
CA PRO A 33 -4.23 -3.95 24.97
C PRO A 33 -3.92 -2.99 26.13
N ILE A 34 -3.27 -1.85 25.85
CA ILE A 34 -2.77 -0.94 26.90
C ILE A 34 -3.87 -0.52 27.90
N LYS A 35 -5.11 -0.32 27.42
CA LYS A 35 -6.25 -0.02 28.28
C LYS A 35 -6.56 -1.13 29.30
N LYS A 36 -6.40 -2.39 28.91
CA LYS A 36 -6.57 -3.55 29.82
C LYS A 36 -5.36 -3.70 30.75
N ALA A 37 -4.16 -3.47 30.25
CA ALA A 37 -2.95 -3.48 31.06
C ALA A 37 -2.99 -2.41 32.17
N VAL A 38 -3.35 -1.16 31.85
CA VAL A 38 -3.53 -0.11 32.85
C VAL A 38 -4.66 -0.46 33.83
N ARG A 39 -5.73 -1.11 33.37
CA ARG A 39 -6.81 -1.55 34.27
C ARG A 39 -6.39 -2.56 35.32
N THR A 40 -5.29 -3.30 35.15
CA THR A 40 -4.84 -4.23 36.21
C THR A 40 -4.35 -3.50 37.47
N CYS A 41 -4.16 -2.18 37.42
CA CYS A 41 -3.74 -1.38 38.57
C CYS A 41 -4.66 -1.48 39.79
N ILE A 42 -5.93 -1.81 39.58
CA ILE A 42 -6.91 -1.91 40.66
C ILE A 42 -6.90 -3.28 41.33
N LEU A 43 -6.19 -4.28 40.78
CA LEU A 43 -6.16 -5.64 41.32
C LEU A 43 -5.45 -5.70 42.68
N SER A 44 -4.31 -5.04 42.81
CA SER A 44 -3.62 -4.91 44.10
C SER A 44 -2.57 -3.79 44.08
N LYS A 45 -2.01 -3.46 45.26
CA LYS A 45 -0.91 -2.48 45.37
C LYS A 45 0.33 -2.87 44.54
N LYS A 46 0.60 -4.17 44.39
CA LYS A 46 1.74 -4.68 43.60
C LYS A 46 1.50 -4.49 42.09
N TRP A 47 0.26 -4.65 41.63
CA TRP A 47 -0.09 -4.51 40.21
C TRP A 47 -0.21 -3.06 39.72
N ARG A 48 -0.26 -2.09 40.64
CA ARG A 48 -0.47 -0.66 40.36
C ARG A 48 0.50 -0.07 39.35
N TYR A 49 1.75 -0.53 39.32
CA TYR A 49 2.80 0.06 38.49
C TYR A 49 3.41 -0.92 37.47
N ASN A 50 2.89 -2.14 37.34
CA ASN A 50 3.51 -3.14 36.46
C ASN A 50 3.42 -2.79 34.96
N TRP A 51 2.47 -1.92 34.58
CA TRP A 51 2.32 -1.49 33.19
C TRP A 51 3.25 -0.33 32.81
N VAL A 52 3.84 0.40 33.78
CA VAL A 52 4.56 1.66 33.51
C VAL A 52 5.92 1.46 32.84
N THR A 53 6.36 0.22 32.68
CA THR A 53 7.61 -0.17 32.02
C THR A 53 7.37 -0.95 30.71
N LEU A 54 6.11 -1.07 30.27
CA LEU A 54 5.78 -1.78 29.04
C LEU A 54 6.39 -1.10 27.81
N PRO A 55 7.21 -1.82 27.02
CA PRO A 55 7.94 -1.21 25.91
C PRO A 55 7.05 -0.87 24.70
N GLU A 56 5.87 -1.48 24.61
CA GLU A 56 4.93 -1.28 23.51
C GLU A 56 3.64 -0.62 23.99
N LEU A 57 3.36 0.58 23.48
CA LEU A 57 2.16 1.36 23.80
C LEU A 57 1.27 1.43 22.56
N ILE A 58 0.32 0.48 22.46
CA ILE A 58 -0.60 0.35 21.32
C ILE A 58 -2.00 0.82 21.72
N PHE A 59 -2.45 1.91 21.10
CA PHE A 59 -3.73 2.57 21.35
C PHE A 59 -4.72 2.27 20.21
N ASN A 60 -5.21 1.03 20.16
CA ASN A 60 -6.15 0.53 19.14
C ASN A 60 -7.62 0.63 19.58
N PHE A 61 -8.19 1.84 19.52
CA PHE A 61 -9.59 2.04 19.88
C PHE A 61 -10.51 1.76 18.68
N THR A 62 -11.16 0.59 18.67
CA THR A 62 -12.13 0.22 17.63
C THR A 62 -13.39 1.10 17.67
N LEU A 63 -13.93 1.43 16.49
CA LEU A 63 -15.11 2.27 16.23
C LEU A 63 -16.35 1.96 17.10
N GLY A 64 -16.51 0.72 17.59
CA GLY A 64 -17.65 0.31 18.41
C GLY A 64 -17.79 1.00 19.79
N ASN A 65 -16.87 1.90 20.18
CA ASN A 65 -16.87 2.54 21.49
C ASN A 65 -16.77 4.08 21.50
N ALA A 66 -16.83 4.76 20.36
CA ALA A 66 -16.62 6.21 20.30
C ALA A 66 -17.67 6.89 19.40
N LEU A 67 -18.83 7.17 19.99
CA LEU A 67 -19.53 8.41 19.65
C LEU A 67 -18.53 9.55 19.83
N ILE A 68 -18.52 10.45 18.84
CA ILE A 68 -17.66 11.63 18.61
C ILE A 68 -17.42 12.50 19.86
N ASN A 69 -18.18 12.29 20.95
CA ASN A 69 -18.13 13.03 22.22
C ASN A 69 -17.17 12.46 23.32
N ARG A 70 -16.36 11.42 23.06
CA ARG A 70 -15.40 10.88 24.07
C ARG A 70 -13.91 11.11 23.78
N ASN A 71 -13.56 11.93 22.78
CA ASN A 71 -12.17 12.14 22.39
C ASN A 71 -11.32 12.72 23.52
N ASP A 72 -11.81 13.69 24.29
CA ASP A 72 -11.00 14.32 25.36
C ASP A 72 -10.59 13.37 26.48
N ARG A 73 -11.46 12.44 26.88
CA ARG A 73 -11.12 11.43 27.90
C ARG A 73 -10.04 10.47 27.38
N LEU A 74 -10.05 10.23 26.08
CA LEU A 74 -9.08 9.35 25.43
C LEU A 74 -7.73 10.04 25.27
N MET A 75 -7.72 11.31 24.86
CA MET A 75 -6.51 12.13 24.83
C MET A 75 -5.90 12.22 26.22
N LYS A 76 -6.72 12.51 27.23
CA LYS A 76 -6.28 12.52 28.64
C LYS A 76 -5.74 11.17 29.09
N PHE A 77 -6.37 10.06 28.71
CA PHE A 77 -5.85 8.73 29.01
C PHE A 77 -4.47 8.50 28.39
N ILE A 78 -4.23 8.93 27.15
CA ILE A 78 -2.92 8.80 26.50
C ILE A 78 -1.89 9.69 27.21
N ASP A 79 -2.25 10.94 27.54
CA ASP A 79 -1.42 11.87 28.32
C ASP A 79 -1.04 11.27 29.69
N ASP A 80 -2.01 10.72 30.42
CA ASP A 80 -1.81 10.08 31.71
C ASP A 80 -0.89 8.85 31.58
N VAL A 81 -1.07 8.04 30.53
CA VAL A 81 -0.20 6.88 30.25
C VAL A 81 1.23 7.31 29.96
N LEU A 82 1.44 8.29 29.08
CA LEU A 82 2.77 8.76 28.71
C LEU A 82 3.47 9.49 29.86
N SER A 83 2.74 10.27 30.65
CA SER A 83 3.31 11.02 31.79
C SER A 83 3.72 10.11 32.97
N LEU A 84 3.02 8.99 33.17
CA LEU A 84 3.33 8.02 34.21
C LEU A 84 4.33 6.94 33.77
N HIS A 85 4.62 6.83 32.48
CA HIS A 85 5.54 5.86 31.93
C HIS A 85 6.98 6.12 32.43
N ARG A 86 7.69 5.05 32.83
CA ARG A 86 9.04 5.13 33.40
C ARG A 86 10.09 4.30 32.64
N GLY A 87 9.67 3.52 31.65
CA GLY A 87 10.54 2.68 30.85
C GLY A 87 10.88 3.28 29.48
N PRO A 88 11.75 2.61 28.70
CA PRO A 88 11.93 2.92 27.29
C PRO A 88 10.67 2.51 26.50
N ILE A 89 10.26 3.36 25.56
CA ILE A 89 9.12 3.09 24.68
C ILE A 89 9.68 2.69 23.32
N SER A 90 9.72 1.39 23.01
CA SER A 90 10.22 0.91 21.73
C SER A 90 9.19 1.05 20.61
N LYS A 91 7.90 0.92 20.93
CA LYS A 91 6.81 1.03 19.95
C LYS A 91 5.69 1.90 20.49
N PHE A 92 5.25 2.85 19.67
CA PHE A 92 4.05 3.65 19.92
C PHE A 92 3.14 3.59 18.69
N GLU A 93 1.88 3.20 18.90
CA GLU A 93 0.89 3.09 17.83
C GLU A 93 -0.41 3.78 18.21
N LEU A 94 -0.87 4.66 17.33
CA LEU A 94 -2.14 5.37 17.44
C LEU A 94 -3.08 5.02 16.28
N SER A 95 -4.27 4.50 16.61
CA SER A 95 -5.21 3.96 15.62
C SER A 95 -5.68 4.95 14.55
N ARG A 96 -5.88 4.41 13.33
CA ARG A 96 -6.47 5.09 12.17
C ARG A 96 -7.85 5.71 12.37
N HIS A 97 -8.60 5.20 13.33
CA HIS A 97 -9.97 5.65 13.59
C HIS A 97 -10.04 6.68 14.70
N LEU A 98 -8.90 7.10 15.25
CA LEU A 98 -8.88 8.07 16.33
C LEU A 98 -8.97 9.49 15.77
N CYS A 99 -10.04 10.16 16.13
CA CYS A 99 -10.25 11.56 15.81
C CYS A 99 -9.59 12.45 16.88
N ILE A 100 -8.60 13.23 16.49
CA ILE A 100 -7.89 14.14 17.41
C ILE A 100 -8.53 15.53 17.32
N PRO A 101 -9.02 16.10 18.43
CA PRO A 101 -9.65 17.43 18.42
C PRO A 101 -8.63 18.56 18.31
N ASN A 102 -7.41 18.37 18.85
CA ASN A 102 -6.35 19.39 18.87
C ASN A 102 -4.98 18.75 18.61
N THR A 103 -4.22 19.30 17.68
CA THR A 103 -2.89 18.79 17.28
C THR A 103 -1.84 18.92 18.38
N GLN A 104 -2.04 19.80 19.38
CA GLN A 104 -1.14 19.97 20.53
C GLN A 104 -0.93 18.68 21.35
N TYR A 105 -1.88 17.75 21.31
CA TYR A 105 -1.68 16.43 21.92
C TYR A 105 -0.56 15.66 21.21
N ILE A 106 -0.56 15.68 19.88
CA ILE A 106 0.48 15.04 19.06
C ILE A 106 1.85 15.65 19.36
N ASP A 107 1.92 16.98 19.50
CA ASP A 107 3.16 17.69 19.81
C ASP A 107 3.77 17.21 21.15
N LYS A 108 2.94 17.11 22.18
CA LYS A 108 3.35 16.61 23.50
C LYS A 108 3.79 15.15 23.43
N TRP A 109 3.05 14.31 22.70
CA TRP A 109 3.36 12.89 22.59
C TRP A 109 4.68 12.68 21.86
N ILE A 110 4.88 13.31 20.71
CA ILE A 110 6.14 13.20 19.95
C ILE A 110 7.31 13.72 20.76
N LEU A 111 7.14 14.82 21.51
CA LEU A 111 8.19 15.34 22.40
C LEU A 111 8.56 14.34 23.52
N CYS A 112 7.58 13.62 24.06
CA CYS A 112 7.84 12.56 25.01
C CYS A 112 8.58 11.39 24.34
N LEU A 113 8.07 10.91 23.21
CA LEU A 113 8.60 9.74 22.51
C LEU A 113 10.02 9.95 21.98
N SER A 114 10.37 11.17 21.55
CA SER A 114 11.71 11.49 21.07
C SER A 114 12.81 11.34 22.12
N ARG A 115 12.44 11.38 23.41
CA ARG A 115 13.36 11.21 24.54
C ARG A 115 13.44 9.76 25.04
N ASN A 116 12.65 8.84 24.47
CA ASN A 116 12.46 7.48 24.99
C ASN A 116 13.03 6.37 24.09
N GLY A 117 13.85 6.72 23.09
CA GLY A 117 14.55 5.73 22.25
C GLY A 117 13.62 4.92 21.35
N ILE A 118 12.57 5.54 20.82
CA ILE A 118 11.55 4.89 19.99
C ILE A 118 12.11 4.27 18.71
N LYS A 119 11.66 3.05 18.41
CA LYS A 119 12.03 2.28 17.22
C LYS A 119 10.89 2.21 16.20
N GLU A 120 9.66 2.07 16.65
CA GLU A 120 8.48 2.00 15.79
C GLU A 120 7.48 3.08 16.21
N LEU A 121 7.21 4.01 15.29
CA LEU A 121 6.21 5.05 15.49
C LEU A 121 5.14 4.96 14.41
N ILE A 122 3.90 4.73 14.83
CA ILE A 122 2.72 4.69 13.97
C ILE A 122 1.75 5.77 14.46
N LEU A 123 1.67 6.88 13.74
CA LEU A 123 0.76 7.98 14.02
C LEU A 123 -0.20 8.13 12.85
N CYS A 124 -1.36 7.49 12.96
CA CYS A 124 -2.36 7.58 11.92
C CYS A 124 -3.69 8.24 12.33
N PRO A 125 -3.73 9.31 13.15
CA PRO A 125 -5.00 9.88 13.54
C PRO A 125 -5.74 10.49 12.34
N GLN A 126 -7.07 10.46 12.38
CA GLN A 126 -7.92 11.18 11.42
C GLN A 126 -8.18 12.60 11.97
N PRO A 127 -7.56 13.65 11.40
CA PRO A 127 -7.80 15.01 11.89
C PRO A 127 -9.20 15.49 11.51
N GLN A 128 -9.78 16.36 12.35
CA GLN A 128 -11.12 16.92 12.11
C GLN A 128 -11.17 17.96 10.99
N LEU A 129 -10.04 18.64 10.71
CA LEU A 129 -10.04 19.87 9.91
C LEU A 129 -8.96 19.90 8.82
N LYS A 130 -7.69 19.75 9.18
CA LYS A 130 -6.54 19.92 8.26
C LYS A 130 -5.38 19.01 8.63
N HIS A 131 -4.40 18.88 7.72
CA HIS A 131 -3.12 18.26 8.03
C HIS A 131 -2.50 18.94 9.26
N TYR A 132 -1.95 18.14 10.18
CA TYR A 132 -1.22 18.68 11.31
C TYR A 132 0.25 18.86 10.96
N GLU A 133 0.87 19.92 11.47
CA GLU A 133 2.31 20.11 11.28
C GLU A 133 3.08 19.14 12.18
N LEU A 134 4.03 18.43 11.59
CA LEU A 134 4.81 17.45 12.34
C LEU A 134 5.90 18.17 13.17
N PRO A 135 5.97 17.97 14.49
CA PRO A 135 7.00 18.55 15.34
C PRO A 135 8.42 18.19 14.90
N SER A 136 9.33 19.16 14.95
CA SER A 136 10.73 18.98 14.58
C SER A 136 11.46 17.97 15.47
N CYS A 137 11.00 17.75 16.70
CA CYS A 137 11.61 16.79 17.63
C CYS A 137 11.46 15.33 17.19
N LEU A 138 10.55 15.00 16.25
CA LEU A 138 10.49 13.67 15.66
C LEU A 138 11.80 13.30 14.94
N TYR A 139 12.44 14.29 14.31
CA TYR A 139 13.66 14.10 13.56
C TYR A 139 14.89 13.86 14.44
N SER A 140 14.73 13.96 15.76
CA SER A 140 15.73 13.58 16.77
C SER A 140 15.61 12.11 17.20
N CYS A 141 14.60 11.37 16.73
CA CYS A 141 14.44 9.95 17.03
C CYS A 141 15.43 9.09 16.23
N GLU A 142 16.67 8.98 16.70
CA GLU A 142 17.76 8.33 15.96
C GLU A 142 17.56 6.81 15.77
N LEU A 143 16.88 6.14 16.71
CA LEU A 143 16.69 4.69 16.72
C LEU A 143 15.50 4.19 15.88
N LEU A 144 14.80 5.10 15.16
CA LEU A 144 13.63 4.73 14.38
C LEU A 144 13.98 3.72 13.28
N THR A 145 13.30 2.59 13.32
CA THR A 145 13.34 1.53 12.31
C THR A 145 12.08 1.48 11.45
N HIS A 146 10.95 1.93 11.99
CA HIS A 146 9.67 2.00 11.29
C HIS A 146 8.95 3.31 11.62
N LEU A 147 8.52 4.03 10.60
CA LEU A 147 7.76 5.26 10.71
C LEU A 147 6.54 5.19 9.79
N GLU A 148 5.35 5.27 10.38
CA GLU A 148 4.08 5.37 9.68
C GLU A 148 3.36 6.64 10.12
N LEU A 149 3.02 7.50 9.15
CA LEU A 149 2.38 8.79 9.39
C LEU A 149 1.17 8.95 8.48
N SER A 150 0.08 9.51 9.00
CA SER A 150 -1.04 9.93 8.17
C SER A 150 -1.51 11.35 8.44
N PHE A 151 -2.01 12.04 7.41
CA PHE A 151 -2.62 13.37 7.52
C PHE A 151 -1.69 14.43 8.15
N CYS A 152 -0.39 14.38 7.83
CA CYS A 152 0.61 15.33 8.35
C CYS A 152 1.23 16.20 7.24
N THR A 153 1.64 17.41 7.61
CA THR A 153 2.47 18.30 6.79
C THR A 153 3.93 18.15 7.19
N LEU A 154 4.78 17.75 6.24
CA LEU A 154 6.21 17.55 6.41
C LEU A 154 6.97 18.79 5.92
N LYS A 155 7.66 19.43 6.87
CA LYS A 155 8.58 20.55 6.61
C LYS A 155 10.03 20.11 6.84
N ARG A 156 10.96 20.71 6.10
CA ARG A 156 12.40 20.52 6.28
C ARG A 156 12.82 20.99 7.68
N PRO A 157 13.38 20.11 8.53
CA PRO A 157 13.95 20.54 9.80
C PRO A 157 15.37 21.08 9.57
N PRO A 158 15.74 22.23 10.15
CA PRO A 158 17.07 22.82 9.98
C PRO A 158 18.22 21.91 10.46
N LEU A 159 17.96 21.12 11.52
CA LEU A 159 18.95 20.29 12.21
C LEU A 159 18.81 18.79 11.92
N PHE A 160 17.99 18.39 10.95
CA PHE A 160 17.82 16.97 10.66
C PHE A 160 19.08 16.39 10.04
N ALA A 161 19.73 15.46 10.75
CA ALA A 161 20.91 14.75 10.27
C ALA A 161 20.49 13.57 9.38
N SER A 162 19.90 12.53 9.95
CA SER A 162 19.42 11.37 9.20
C SER A 162 18.62 10.41 10.05
N PHE A 163 17.80 9.58 9.40
CA PHE A 163 17.23 8.40 10.01
C PHE A 163 18.09 7.17 9.66
N ASN A 164 19.18 6.98 10.40
CA ASN A 164 20.22 5.99 10.09
C ASN A 164 19.73 4.53 10.15
N PHE A 165 18.69 4.26 10.94
CA PHE A 165 18.17 2.91 11.15
C PHE A 165 16.81 2.66 10.50
N LEU A 166 16.25 3.64 9.77
CA LEU A 166 14.91 3.54 9.23
C LEU A 166 14.85 2.58 8.03
N LYS A 167 14.16 1.46 8.23
CA LYS A 167 13.96 0.42 7.23
C LYS A 167 12.63 0.53 6.52
N SER A 168 11.63 1.15 7.15
CA SER A 168 10.27 1.18 6.64
C SER A 168 9.64 2.55 6.87
N LEU A 169 9.26 3.22 5.79
CA LEU A 169 8.59 4.53 5.81
C LEU A 169 7.26 4.43 5.07
N LEU A 170 6.15 4.64 5.79
CA LEU A 170 4.79 4.60 5.25
C LEU A 170 4.12 5.96 5.48
N LEU A 171 3.69 6.61 4.40
CA LEU A 171 3.13 7.95 4.42
C LEU A 171 1.75 7.94 3.76
N TYR A 172 0.74 8.43 4.45
CA TYR A 172 -0.65 8.44 3.97
C TYR A 172 -1.24 9.84 4.05
N LYS A 173 -1.82 10.39 2.98
CA LYS A 173 -2.44 11.72 2.97
C LYS A 173 -1.46 12.76 3.54
N VAL A 174 -0.28 12.90 2.94
CA VAL A 174 0.78 13.80 3.45
C VAL A 174 1.01 15.00 2.53
N GLU A 175 1.30 16.15 3.12
CA GLU A 175 1.69 17.35 2.38
C GLU A 175 3.19 17.59 2.54
N PHE A 176 3.92 17.65 1.42
CA PHE A 176 5.34 18.02 1.41
C PHE A 176 5.50 19.50 1.12
N VAL A 177 6.30 20.20 1.93
CA VAL A 177 6.62 21.61 1.71
C VAL A 177 7.98 21.73 1.02
N GLY A 178 8.03 22.30 -0.18
CA GLY A 178 9.27 22.46 -0.96
C GLY A 178 9.96 21.12 -1.26
N PHE A 179 11.29 21.09 -1.19
CA PHE A 179 12.09 19.88 -1.47
C PHE A 179 12.15 18.88 -0.29
N THR A 180 11.15 18.86 0.59
CA THR A 180 11.21 18.04 1.82
C THR A 180 11.23 16.53 1.51
N PHE A 181 10.55 16.08 0.45
CA PHE A 181 10.51 14.67 0.06
C PHE A 181 11.90 14.09 -0.26
N GLU A 182 12.60 14.67 -1.24
CA GLU A 182 13.91 14.20 -1.70
C GLU A 182 14.96 14.24 -0.58
N ASN A 183 14.91 15.29 0.24
CA ASN A 183 15.78 15.45 1.40
C ASN A 183 15.50 14.40 2.49
N LEU A 184 14.23 14.01 2.69
CA LEU A 184 13.87 12.99 3.66
C LEU A 184 14.37 11.61 3.20
N ILE A 185 14.08 11.24 1.96
CA ILE A 185 14.45 9.93 1.42
C ILE A 185 15.98 9.75 1.33
N SER A 186 16.71 10.77 0.86
CA SER A 186 18.18 10.72 0.79
C SER A 186 18.85 10.56 2.16
N ARG A 187 18.17 10.95 3.24
CA ARG A 187 18.62 10.81 4.63
C ARG A 187 18.17 9.52 5.32
N CYS A 188 17.65 8.56 4.55
CA CYS A 188 17.27 7.22 5.02
C CYS A 188 18.11 6.14 4.30
N PRO A 189 19.41 5.99 4.63
CA PRO A 189 20.36 5.21 3.81
C PRO A 189 20.08 3.70 3.78
N ILE A 190 19.35 3.16 4.76
CA ILE A 190 19.03 1.73 4.85
C ILE A 190 17.55 1.41 4.59
N LEU A 191 16.81 2.34 3.98
CA LEU A 191 15.39 2.18 3.71
C LEU A 191 15.13 0.98 2.80
N GLU A 192 14.33 0.02 3.28
CA GLU A 192 13.97 -1.20 2.56
C GLU A 192 12.55 -1.14 1.98
N ARG A 193 11.64 -0.41 2.64
CA ARG A 193 10.24 -0.26 2.24
C ARG A 193 9.81 1.20 2.27
N LEU A 194 9.30 1.69 1.14
CA LEU A 194 8.72 3.02 1.01
C LEU A 194 7.29 2.89 0.47
N LYS A 195 6.32 3.42 1.19
CA LYS A 195 4.93 3.52 0.75
C LYS A 195 4.43 4.94 0.91
N ILE A 196 3.84 5.49 -0.14
CA ILE A 196 3.29 6.84 -0.16
C ILE A 196 1.91 6.76 -0.81
N GLU A 197 0.86 7.11 -0.08
CA GLU A 197 -0.52 7.09 -0.58
C GLU A 197 -1.20 8.44 -0.36
N GLY A 198 -1.55 9.13 -1.43
CA GLY A 198 -2.16 10.46 -1.39
C GLY A 198 -1.17 11.49 -0.84
N PHE A 199 -0.44 12.15 -1.72
CA PHE A 199 0.49 13.20 -1.33
C PHE A 199 0.25 14.48 -2.13
N THR A 200 0.63 15.62 -1.56
CA THR A 200 0.58 16.94 -2.21
C THR A 200 1.89 17.70 -1.97
N GLY A 201 2.11 18.78 -2.75
CA GLY A 201 3.26 19.68 -2.56
C GLY A 201 4.62 19.13 -2.98
N CYS A 202 4.69 17.88 -3.44
CA CYS A 202 5.87 17.31 -4.08
C CYS A 202 6.07 17.95 -5.48
N THR A 203 7.28 18.42 -5.81
CA THR A 203 7.61 18.98 -7.14
C THR A 203 8.09 17.90 -8.10
N ASP A 204 9.03 17.05 -7.69
CA ASP A 204 9.55 15.93 -8.44
C ASP A 204 9.59 14.69 -7.53
N LEU A 205 9.35 13.52 -8.11
CA LEU A 205 9.39 12.23 -7.41
C LEU A 205 10.72 11.53 -7.73
N ILE A 206 11.80 12.07 -7.16
CA ILE A 206 13.15 11.51 -7.28
C ILE A 206 13.45 10.70 -6.03
N ILE A 207 13.62 9.39 -6.20
CA ILE A 207 13.90 8.45 -5.11
C ILE A 207 15.33 7.99 -5.21
N TYR A 208 16.14 8.33 -4.19
CA TYR A 208 17.50 7.81 -4.01
C TYR A 208 17.53 6.93 -2.76
N ALA A 209 17.49 5.61 -2.94
CA ALA A 209 17.40 4.65 -1.84
C ALA A 209 18.11 3.31 -2.17
N PRO A 210 19.39 3.16 -1.84
CA PRO A 210 20.22 2.03 -2.30
C PRO A 210 19.79 0.66 -1.78
N LYS A 211 19.12 0.62 -0.61
CA LYS A 211 18.64 -0.63 0.01
C LYS A 211 17.15 -0.90 -0.23
N LEU A 212 16.49 -0.11 -1.08
CA LEU A 212 15.06 -0.19 -1.29
C LEU A 212 14.69 -1.49 -2.00
N LYS A 213 13.78 -2.26 -1.39
CA LYS A 213 13.25 -3.52 -1.91
C LYS A 213 11.82 -3.40 -2.39
N SER A 214 11.01 -2.60 -1.70
CA SER A 214 9.59 -2.39 -2.00
C SER A 214 9.24 -0.91 -2.08
N LEU A 215 8.60 -0.53 -3.18
CA LEU A 215 8.10 0.81 -3.43
C LEU A 215 6.62 0.77 -3.79
N VAL A 216 5.80 1.55 -3.09
CA VAL A 216 4.40 1.78 -3.42
C VAL A 216 4.15 3.27 -3.46
N VAL A 217 3.69 3.78 -4.61
CA VAL A 217 3.33 5.18 -4.78
C VAL A 217 1.93 5.25 -5.37
N ASN A 218 1.02 5.84 -4.61
CA ASN A 218 -0.35 6.10 -5.01
C ASN A 218 -0.66 7.58 -4.75
N GLY A 219 -1.27 8.29 -5.69
CA GLY A 219 -1.67 9.68 -5.47
C GLY A 219 -1.81 10.48 -6.75
N PHE A 220 -1.72 11.80 -6.60
CA PHE A 220 -1.85 12.75 -7.71
C PHE A 220 -0.48 13.37 -8.03
N CYS A 221 -0.13 13.40 -9.30
CA CYS A 221 1.09 14.03 -9.83
C CYS A 221 0.73 15.18 -10.76
N LYS A 222 1.59 16.20 -10.86
CA LYS A 222 1.54 17.07 -12.04
C LYS A 222 2.21 16.35 -13.22
N VAL A 223 1.73 16.57 -14.43
CA VAL A 223 2.35 16.01 -15.66
C VAL A 223 3.82 16.45 -15.81
N THR A 224 4.19 17.62 -15.28
CA THR A 224 5.55 18.17 -15.35
C THR A 224 6.53 17.56 -14.35
N GLN A 225 6.07 16.71 -13.42
CA GLN A 225 6.95 16.15 -12.39
C GLN A 225 7.85 15.08 -13.01
N ASN A 226 9.15 15.16 -12.75
CA ASN A 226 10.07 14.08 -13.07
C ASN A 226 9.84 12.93 -12.09
N ILE A 227 9.74 11.72 -12.62
CA ILE A 227 9.69 10.48 -11.84
C ILE A 227 10.95 9.69 -12.18
N SER A 228 11.81 9.46 -11.18
CA SER A 228 13.03 8.68 -11.36
C SER A 228 13.42 7.91 -10.11
N PHE A 229 13.98 6.72 -10.32
CA PHE A 229 14.39 5.80 -9.27
C PHE A 229 15.92 5.64 -9.27
N ASN A 230 16.61 6.66 -8.78
CA ASN A 230 18.05 6.73 -8.83
C ASN A 230 18.70 5.79 -7.81
N ASN A 231 19.67 4.98 -8.24
CA ASN A 231 20.43 4.07 -7.36
C ASN A 231 19.53 3.18 -6.47
N THR A 232 18.65 2.39 -7.09
CA THR A 232 17.74 1.45 -6.41
C THR A 232 17.96 -0.01 -6.88
N PRO A 233 19.19 -0.57 -6.79
CA PRO A 233 19.53 -1.85 -7.43
C PRO A 233 18.83 -3.07 -6.81
N LEU A 234 18.33 -2.95 -5.58
CA LEU A 234 17.68 -4.04 -4.83
C LEU A 234 16.15 -4.04 -4.96
N LEU A 235 15.61 -3.16 -5.81
CA LEU A 235 14.17 -2.97 -5.96
C LEU A 235 13.54 -4.19 -6.64
N THR A 236 12.68 -4.90 -5.91
CA THR A 236 12.05 -6.15 -6.35
C THR A 236 10.54 -6.02 -6.53
N CYS A 237 9.89 -5.13 -5.78
CA CYS A 237 8.45 -4.93 -5.82
C CYS A 237 8.13 -3.44 -5.99
N VAL A 238 7.42 -3.10 -7.07
CA VAL A 238 7.07 -1.73 -7.42
C VAL A 238 5.58 -1.63 -7.73
N SER A 239 4.90 -0.68 -7.12
CA SER A 239 3.51 -0.32 -7.43
C SER A 239 3.40 1.17 -7.66
N LEU A 240 2.94 1.57 -8.84
CA LEU A 240 2.82 2.98 -9.26
C LEU A 240 1.38 3.23 -9.73
N ASN A 241 0.56 3.83 -8.88
CA ASN A 241 -0.80 4.26 -9.21
C ASN A 241 -0.92 5.79 -9.10
N LEU A 242 -0.45 6.47 -10.14
CA LEU A 242 -0.31 7.92 -10.16
C LEU A 242 -1.33 8.55 -11.12
N HIS A 243 -2.16 9.45 -10.59
CA HIS A 243 -3.10 10.26 -11.34
C HIS A 243 -2.44 11.58 -11.74
N CYS A 244 -1.94 11.66 -12.98
CA CYS A 244 -1.30 12.88 -13.44
C CYS A 244 -2.32 13.89 -14.00
N TYR A 245 -2.31 15.11 -13.48
CA TYR A 245 -3.20 16.21 -13.88
C TYR A 245 -2.41 17.42 -14.41
N GLY A 246 -3.10 18.33 -15.09
CA GLY A 246 -2.48 19.48 -15.77
C GLY A 246 -2.10 19.21 -17.22
N PHE A 247 -2.64 18.15 -17.82
CA PHE A 247 -2.49 17.84 -19.23
C PHE A 247 -3.30 18.86 -20.06
N LYS A 248 -2.62 19.74 -20.79
CA LYS A 248 -3.22 20.50 -21.89
C LYS A 248 -2.65 19.93 -23.20
N PRO A 249 -3.42 19.16 -23.99
CA PRO A 249 -2.93 18.55 -25.23
C PRO A 249 -2.49 19.59 -26.28
N GLU A 250 -2.82 20.87 -26.10
CA GLU A 250 -2.59 21.93 -27.08
C GLU A 250 -1.20 22.59 -27.01
N HIS A 251 -0.34 22.24 -26.04
CA HIS A 251 0.92 22.96 -25.79
C HIS A 251 2.18 22.07 -25.66
N LEU A 252 2.10 20.79 -25.98
CA LEU A 252 3.29 19.94 -26.10
C LEU A 252 3.53 19.68 -27.57
N ASN A 253 4.71 20.07 -28.05
CA ASN A 253 5.19 19.59 -29.34
C ASN A 253 5.32 18.06 -29.22
N PRO A 254 4.65 17.27 -30.08
CA PRO A 254 4.74 15.82 -30.06
C PRO A 254 6.13 15.40 -30.53
N ASN A 255 7.09 15.42 -29.61
CA ASN A 255 8.46 15.01 -29.87
C ASN A 255 8.66 13.61 -29.29
N GLU A 256 8.83 12.61 -30.15
CA GLU A 256 9.08 11.20 -29.79
C GLU A 256 10.22 11.05 -28.75
N GLY A 257 11.21 11.95 -28.79
CA GLY A 257 12.34 11.97 -27.85
C GLY A 257 11.96 12.25 -26.39
N GLU A 258 10.93 13.06 -26.13
CA GLU A 258 10.49 13.33 -24.76
C GLU A 258 9.85 12.10 -24.12
N ASN A 259 8.98 11.37 -24.84
CA ASN A 259 8.34 10.20 -24.25
C ASN A 259 9.32 9.04 -24.02
N ILE A 260 10.22 8.79 -24.96
CA ILE A 260 11.30 7.80 -24.79
C ILE A 260 12.14 8.17 -23.56
N SER A 261 12.44 9.46 -23.36
CA SER A 261 13.16 9.91 -22.15
C SER A 261 12.39 9.62 -20.85
N ARG A 262 11.06 9.77 -20.84
CA ARG A 262 10.21 9.45 -19.67
C ARG A 262 10.21 7.96 -19.39
N LEU A 263 10.00 7.13 -20.41
CA LEU A 263 10.04 5.67 -20.28
C LEU A 263 11.42 5.20 -19.80
N ILE A 264 12.51 5.75 -20.32
CA ILE A 264 13.87 5.42 -19.87
C ILE A 264 14.09 5.84 -18.40
N LYS A 265 13.62 7.02 -17.99
CA LYS A 265 13.76 7.49 -16.59
C LYS A 265 13.00 6.60 -15.60
N VAL A 266 11.77 6.20 -15.93
CA VAL A 266 10.92 5.38 -15.06
C VAL A 266 11.37 3.93 -15.08
N PHE A 267 11.52 3.34 -16.28
CA PHE A 267 11.72 1.91 -16.44
C PHE A 267 13.19 1.48 -16.58
N GLY A 268 14.10 2.40 -16.93
CA GLY A 268 15.54 2.10 -17.04
C GLY A 268 16.14 1.62 -15.72
N CYS A 269 15.59 2.06 -14.59
CA CYS A 269 16.03 1.68 -13.25
C CYS A 269 15.38 0.38 -12.73
N LEU A 270 14.37 -0.17 -13.42
CA LEU A 270 13.54 -1.28 -12.93
C LEU A 270 14.00 -2.67 -13.42
N HIS A 271 15.23 -2.82 -13.90
CA HIS A 271 15.74 -4.06 -14.48
C HIS A 271 15.75 -5.26 -13.50
N GLY A 272 15.82 -4.98 -12.20
CA GLY A 272 15.82 -5.98 -11.13
C GLY A 272 14.45 -6.40 -10.60
N VAL A 273 13.37 -5.77 -11.07
CA VAL A 273 12.03 -5.91 -10.48
C VAL A 273 11.41 -7.28 -10.79
N GLU A 274 10.86 -7.93 -9.75
CA GLU A 274 10.13 -9.19 -9.84
C GLU A 274 8.62 -8.99 -9.94
N LYS A 275 8.09 -7.97 -9.26
CA LYS A 275 6.66 -7.63 -9.25
C LYS A 275 6.46 -6.17 -9.61
N LEU A 276 5.72 -5.91 -10.67
CA LEU A 276 5.36 -4.57 -11.11
C LEU A 276 3.84 -4.41 -11.12
N ALA A 277 3.33 -3.37 -10.46
CA ALA A 277 1.94 -2.96 -10.52
C ALA A 277 1.84 -1.53 -11.08
N VAL A 278 0.99 -1.31 -12.08
CA VAL A 278 0.84 -0.02 -12.75
C VAL A 278 -0.64 0.36 -12.85
N GLY A 279 -1.00 1.50 -12.27
CA GLY A 279 -2.36 2.04 -12.32
C GLY A 279 -2.73 2.62 -13.68
N GLY A 280 -4.02 2.68 -14.00
CA GLY A 280 -4.47 2.92 -15.37
C GLY A 280 -4.20 4.34 -15.86
N ASN A 281 -4.37 5.32 -14.98
CA ASN A 281 -4.04 6.72 -15.28
C ASN A 281 -2.53 6.91 -15.51
N PHE A 282 -1.71 6.14 -14.80
CA PHE A 282 -0.27 6.18 -14.99
C PHE A 282 0.14 5.48 -16.30
N LEU A 283 -0.49 4.35 -16.66
CA LEU A 283 -0.31 3.75 -17.98
C LEU A 283 -0.65 4.73 -19.11
N LYS A 284 -1.76 5.45 -19.00
CA LYS A 284 -2.15 6.47 -19.97
C LYS A 284 -1.11 7.59 -20.05
N PHE A 285 -0.59 8.04 -18.92
CA PHE A 285 0.46 9.06 -18.85
C PHE A 285 1.77 8.60 -19.54
N LEU A 286 2.16 7.34 -19.37
CA LEU A 286 3.34 6.76 -20.02
C LEU A 286 3.16 6.56 -21.53
N ALA A 287 1.91 6.48 -21.98
CA ALA A 287 1.51 6.18 -23.35
C ALA A 287 1.24 7.42 -24.22
N VAL A 288 1.53 8.61 -23.71
CA VAL A 288 1.35 9.88 -24.41
C VAL A 288 2.30 9.95 -25.61
N ASP A 289 1.80 10.45 -26.74
CA ASP A 289 2.49 10.61 -28.04
C ASP A 289 2.84 9.30 -28.76
N PHE A 290 3.73 8.48 -28.19
CA PHE A 290 4.26 7.29 -28.87
C PHE A 290 4.56 6.15 -27.89
N VAL A 291 4.05 4.95 -28.16
CA VAL A 291 4.39 3.74 -27.40
C VAL A 291 5.30 2.85 -28.23
N PRO A 292 6.54 2.56 -27.79
CA PRO A 292 7.41 1.65 -28.53
C PRO A 292 6.85 0.23 -28.50
N LYS A 293 7.18 -0.59 -29.50
CA LYS A 293 6.75 -2.01 -29.50
C LYS A 293 7.24 -2.78 -28.27
N LYS A 294 8.46 -2.49 -27.84
CA LYS A 294 9.12 -3.06 -26.67
C LYS A 294 9.91 -1.96 -25.96
N LEU A 295 10.00 -2.04 -24.63
CA LEU A 295 10.86 -1.15 -23.86
C LEU A 295 12.34 -1.41 -24.21
N PRO A 296 13.23 -0.40 -24.03
CA PRO A 296 14.65 -0.52 -24.35
C PRO A 296 15.35 -1.71 -23.66
N ASN A 297 14.90 -2.04 -22.45
CA ASN A 297 15.44 -3.16 -21.66
C ASN A 297 14.39 -4.26 -21.52
N ALA A 298 14.83 -5.51 -21.59
CA ALA A 298 14.00 -6.65 -21.23
C ALA A 298 14.06 -6.93 -19.72
N TYR A 299 12.90 -7.19 -19.12
CA TYR A 299 12.73 -7.40 -17.68
C TYR A 299 12.71 -8.90 -17.36
N TYR A 300 13.87 -9.56 -17.51
CA TYR A 300 14.00 -11.01 -17.33
C TYR A 300 13.69 -11.52 -15.92
N ARG A 301 13.74 -10.65 -14.90
CA ARG A 301 13.40 -11.01 -13.52
C ARG A 301 11.92 -10.84 -13.17
N MET A 302 11.16 -10.17 -14.03
CA MET A 302 9.75 -9.90 -13.79
C MET A 302 8.94 -11.19 -13.87
N LYS A 303 8.32 -11.57 -12.75
CA LYS A 303 7.46 -12.75 -12.60
C LYS A 303 5.99 -12.38 -12.49
N SER A 304 5.67 -11.21 -11.96
CA SER A 304 4.29 -10.77 -11.74
C SER A 304 4.07 -9.36 -12.27
N LEU A 305 2.99 -9.19 -13.03
CA LEU A 305 2.57 -7.91 -13.60
C LEU A 305 1.10 -7.66 -13.25
N ASP A 306 0.80 -6.54 -12.60
CA ASP A 306 -0.56 -6.11 -12.24
C ASP A 306 -0.88 -4.79 -12.95
N LEU A 307 -1.95 -4.76 -13.75
CA LEU A 307 -2.30 -3.62 -14.60
C LEU A 307 -3.77 -3.24 -14.41
N GLU A 308 -4.05 -1.95 -14.25
CA GLU A 308 -5.40 -1.41 -14.39
C GLU A 308 -5.60 -0.92 -15.83
N ILE A 309 -6.54 -1.50 -16.59
CA ILE A 309 -6.70 -1.24 -18.02
C ILE A 309 -8.13 -0.82 -18.35
N CYS A 310 -8.28 0.35 -18.98
CA CYS A 310 -9.49 0.71 -19.69
C CYS A 310 -9.37 0.26 -21.15
N PHE A 311 -10.07 -0.82 -21.53
CA PHE A 311 -10.02 -1.38 -22.89
C PHE A 311 -10.57 -0.44 -23.99
N ASN A 312 -11.27 0.64 -23.60
CA ASN A 312 -11.69 1.68 -24.52
C ASN A 312 -10.58 2.70 -24.83
N ASP A 313 -9.53 2.75 -24.00
CA ASP A 313 -8.39 3.65 -24.14
C ASP A 313 -7.22 2.94 -24.86
N VAL A 314 -7.00 3.33 -26.12
CA VAL A 314 -5.95 2.77 -26.99
C VAL A 314 -4.55 2.94 -26.41
N HIS A 315 -4.31 4.04 -25.69
CA HIS A 315 -3.00 4.35 -25.12
C HIS A 315 -2.67 3.39 -23.97
N MET A 316 -3.64 3.15 -23.07
CA MET A 316 -3.47 2.19 -21.97
C MET A 316 -3.20 0.78 -22.49
N VAL A 317 -4.00 0.32 -23.47
CA VAL A 317 -3.85 -1.02 -24.06
C VAL A 317 -2.49 -1.15 -24.75
N SER A 318 -2.06 -0.15 -25.51
CA SER A 318 -0.77 -0.16 -26.20
C SER A 318 0.40 -0.24 -25.23
N MET A 319 0.36 0.51 -24.12
CA MET A 319 1.40 0.47 -23.09
C MET A 319 1.40 -0.85 -22.32
N ALA A 320 0.23 -1.42 -22.03
CA ALA A 320 0.11 -2.75 -21.45
C ALA A 320 0.77 -3.82 -22.35
N LEU A 321 0.50 -3.78 -23.66
CA LEU A 321 1.14 -4.69 -24.63
C LEU A 321 2.66 -4.47 -24.70
N CYS A 322 3.13 -3.22 -24.66
CA CYS A 322 4.56 -2.90 -24.60
C CYS A 322 5.23 -3.53 -23.36
N LEU A 323 4.59 -3.46 -22.19
CA LEU A 323 5.08 -4.08 -20.95
C LEU A 323 5.12 -5.61 -21.06
N LEU A 324 4.04 -6.23 -21.57
CA LEU A 324 3.97 -7.67 -21.80
C LEU A 324 5.10 -8.15 -22.73
N ARG A 325 5.34 -7.43 -23.83
CA ARG A 325 6.45 -7.72 -24.77
C ARG A 325 7.84 -7.53 -24.18
N SER A 326 7.94 -6.78 -23.08
CA SER A 326 9.20 -6.49 -22.39
C SER A 326 9.47 -7.46 -21.22
N ALA A 327 8.53 -8.32 -20.85
CA ALA A 327 8.60 -9.24 -19.72
C ALA A 327 8.58 -10.72 -20.17
N PRO A 328 9.68 -11.26 -20.72
CA PRO A 328 9.70 -12.59 -21.33
C PRO A 328 9.49 -13.76 -20.35
N ASN A 329 9.85 -13.56 -19.07
CA ASN A 329 9.76 -14.59 -18.03
C ASN A 329 8.55 -14.40 -17.09
N LEU A 330 7.53 -13.68 -17.55
CA LEU A 330 6.34 -13.39 -16.78
C LEU A 330 5.58 -14.68 -16.45
N GLN A 331 5.20 -14.87 -15.18
CA GLN A 331 4.53 -16.07 -14.66
C GLN A 331 3.07 -15.80 -14.26
N GLU A 332 2.81 -14.62 -13.69
CA GLU A 332 1.48 -14.19 -13.27
C GLU A 332 1.13 -12.83 -13.88
N LEU A 333 -0.03 -12.75 -14.52
CA LEU A 333 -0.60 -11.51 -15.04
C LEU A 333 -1.93 -11.24 -14.34
N LYS A 334 -2.04 -10.09 -13.69
CA LYS A 334 -3.29 -9.59 -13.12
C LYS A 334 -3.73 -8.34 -13.86
N ILE A 335 -5.00 -8.29 -14.21
CA ILE A 335 -5.64 -7.17 -14.89
C ILE A 335 -6.86 -6.75 -14.09
N ASP A 336 -7.02 -5.46 -13.86
CA ASP A 336 -8.26 -4.86 -13.37
C ASP A 336 -8.89 -4.04 -14.50
N ALA A 337 -10.04 -4.50 -15.01
CA ALA A 337 -10.69 -3.94 -16.18
C ALA A 337 -11.58 -2.74 -15.79
N VAL A 338 -10.97 -1.56 -15.67
CA VAL A 338 -11.68 -0.33 -15.28
C VAL A 338 -12.56 0.22 -16.40
N THR A 339 -13.80 0.58 -16.05
CA THR A 339 -14.76 1.22 -16.95
C THR A 339 -14.68 2.75 -16.83
N HIS A 340 -14.26 3.45 -17.89
CA HIS A 340 -14.40 4.91 -17.96
C HIS A 340 -15.57 5.25 -18.89
N THR A 341 -16.53 6.01 -18.38
CA THR A 341 -17.80 6.35 -19.06
C THR A 341 -17.64 7.34 -20.23
N ASN A 342 -16.47 7.97 -20.40
CA ASN A 342 -16.32 9.15 -21.27
C ASN A 342 -15.42 8.94 -22.51
N ILE A 343 -14.95 7.73 -22.80
CA ILE A 343 -14.01 7.50 -23.92
C ILE A 343 -14.76 6.90 -25.11
N ARG A 344 -14.76 7.62 -26.25
CA ARG A 344 -15.27 7.09 -27.52
C ARG A 344 -14.40 5.89 -27.95
N PRO A 345 -15.01 4.75 -28.30
CA PRO A 345 -14.29 3.56 -28.70
C PRO A 345 -13.49 3.80 -29.99
N GLN A 346 -12.15 3.82 -29.90
CA GLN A 346 -11.24 3.80 -31.07
C GLN A 346 -10.79 2.35 -31.34
N PHE A 347 -10.80 1.91 -32.60
CA PHE A 347 -10.45 0.53 -32.96
C PHE A 347 -8.94 0.31 -32.84
N LEU A 348 -8.53 -0.63 -31.99
CA LEU A 348 -7.23 -1.28 -32.06
C LEU A 348 -7.44 -2.64 -32.71
N GLU A 349 -6.84 -2.86 -33.87
CA GLU A 349 -6.57 -4.21 -34.32
C GLU A 349 -5.29 -4.66 -33.62
N TYR A 350 -5.37 -5.74 -32.83
CA TYR A 350 -4.21 -6.39 -32.23
C TYR A 350 -3.43 -7.11 -33.35
N ARG A 351 -2.79 -6.36 -34.24
CA ARG A 351 -1.97 -6.90 -35.33
C ARG A 351 -0.55 -7.15 -34.82
N ASP A 352 -0.40 -8.19 -34.01
CA ASP A 352 0.90 -8.85 -33.88
C ASP A 352 0.81 -10.22 -34.56
N GLY A 353 1.82 -10.52 -35.38
CA GLY A 353 1.98 -11.83 -35.99
C GLY A 353 2.40 -12.91 -34.97
N PRO A 354 2.57 -14.16 -35.44
CA PRO A 354 2.89 -15.34 -34.62
C PRO A 354 4.26 -15.32 -33.89
N GLU A 355 4.98 -14.20 -33.84
CA GLU A 355 6.32 -14.09 -33.24
C GLU A 355 6.32 -13.75 -31.74
N PHE A 356 5.21 -13.23 -31.20
CA PHE A 356 5.12 -12.85 -29.79
C PHE A 356 4.41 -13.94 -28.96
N SER A 357 5.14 -14.58 -28.06
CA SER A 357 4.63 -15.63 -27.16
C SER A 357 5.09 -15.42 -25.72
N LEU A 358 4.18 -15.61 -24.77
CA LEU A 358 4.42 -15.55 -23.32
C LEU A 358 4.65 -16.96 -22.78
N ASN A 359 5.84 -17.50 -23.08
CA ASN A 359 6.21 -18.91 -22.84
C ASN A 359 6.35 -19.32 -21.36
N GLN A 360 6.18 -18.40 -20.41
CA GLN A 360 6.31 -18.67 -18.98
C GLN A 360 5.04 -18.31 -18.20
N LEU A 361 4.02 -17.76 -18.87
CA LEU A 361 2.82 -17.26 -18.21
C LEU A 361 1.89 -18.41 -17.84
N GLN A 362 1.75 -18.66 -16.54
CA GLN A 362 0.98 -19.77 -15.98
C GLN A 362 -0.37 -19.33 -15.45
N ILE A 363 -0.44 -18.12 -14.86
CA ILE A 363 -1.62 -17.63 -14.16
C ILE A 363 -2.05 -16.29 -14.74
N VAL A 364 -3.32 -16.20 -15.15
CA VAL A 364 -3.97 -14.94 -15.53
C VAL A 364 -5.15 -14.68 -14.61
N LYS A 365 -5.26 -13.49 -14.05
CA LYS A 365 -6.40 -13.04 -13.23
C LYS A 365 -6.96 -11.76 -13.81
N ILE A 366 -8.23 -11.75 -14.20
CA ILE A 366 -8.91 -10.56 -14.70
C ILE A 366 -10.03 -10.19 -13.73
N ASN A 367 -9.98 -9.00 -13.17
CA ASN A 367 -11.00 -8.45 -12.27
C ASN A 367 -11.86 -7.41 -13.02
N SER A 368 -13.04 -7.13 -12.49
CA SER A 368 -13.95 -6.11 -13.03
C SER A 368 -14.32 -6.35 -14.50
N PHE A 369 -14.38 -7.62 -14.92
CA PHE A 369 -14.64 -7.98 -16.31
C PHE A 369 -16.08 -7.64 -16.66
N GLY A 370 -16.32 -6.93 -17.77
CA GLY A 370 -17.64 -6.49 -18.22
C GLY A 370 -18.21 -7.29 -19.41
N GLY A 371 -17.45 -8.22 -19.99
CA GLY A 371 -17.89 -9.02 -21.14
C GLY A 371 -17.92 -8.27 -22.47
N TRP A 372 -17.32 -7.08 -22.54
CA TRP A 372 -17.38 -6.25 -23.75
C TRP A 372 -16.50 -6.82 -24.86
N LYS A 373 -16.88 -6.58 -26.13
CA LYS A 373 -16.17 -7.11 -27.31
C LYS A 373 -14.65 -6.96 -27.24
N ARG A 374 -14.14 -5.82 -26.76
CA ARG A 374 -12.69 -5.54 -26.66
C ARG A 374 -11.99 -6.37 -25.59
N GLN A 375 -12.66 -6.61 -24.47
CA GLN A 375 -12.15 -7.46 -23.40
C GLN A 375 -12.12 -8.92 -23.88
N LEU A 376 -13.17 -9.36 -24.59
CA LEU A 376 -13.24 -10.69 -25.19
C LEU A 376 -12.11 -10.91 -26.22
N VAL A 377 -11.91 -9.97 -27.14
CA VAL A 377 -10.81 -10.04 -28.13
C VAL A 377 -9.45 -10.07 -27.44
N PHE A 378 -9.27 -9.32 -26.35
CA PHE A 378 -8.02 -9.35 -25.60
C PHE A 378 -7.79 -10.68 -24.87
N VAL A 379 -8.86 -11.29 -24.33
CA VAL A 379 -8.79 -12.63 -23.74
C VAL A 379 -8.44 -13.67 -24.80
N GLU A 380 -9.10 -13.63 -25.96
CA GLU A 380 -8.78 -14.49 -27.11
C GLU A 380 -7.32 -14.33 -27.54
N PHE A 381 -6.83 -13.09 -27.63
CA PHE A 381 -5.44 -12.78 -27.90
C PHE A 381 -4.49 -13.36 -26.84
N LEU A 382 -4.79 -13.20 -25.54
CA LEU A 382 -3.95 -13.77 -24.49
C LEU A 382 -3.90 -15.31 -24.57
N LEU A 383 -5.02 -15.96 -24.83
CA LEU A 383 -5.10 -17.43 -24.95
C LEU A 383 -4.30 -17.96 -26.16
N SER A 384 -4.18 -17.17 -27.23
CA SER A 384 -3.42 -17.57 -28.42
C SER A 384 -1.91 -17.42 -28.26
N ILE A 385 -1.44 -16.56 -27.34
CA ILE A 385 -0.01 -16.30 -27.11
C ILE A 385 0.56 -16.95 -25.84
N THR A 386 -0.21 -17.80 -25.14
CA THR A 386 0.17 -18.37 -23.83
C THR A 386 0.20 -19.91 -23.87
N PRO A 387 1.27 -20.53 -24.39
CA PRO A 387 1.32 -21.98 -24.61
C PRO A 387 1.43 -22.83 -23.34
N VAL A 388 1.79 -22.23 -22.19
CA VAL A 388 1.97 -22.92 -20.90
C VAL A 388 0.97 -22.47 -19.83
N LEU A 389 -0.11 -21.79 -20.24
CA LEU A 389 -1.11 -21.29 -19.31
C LEU A 389 -1.78 -22.44 -18.55
N GLU A 390 -1.75 -22.38 -17.23
CA GLU A 390 -2.38 -23.38 -16.35
C GLU A 390 -3.79 -22.93 -15.95
N LYS A 391 -3.93 -21.64 -15.60
CA LYS A 391 -5.17 -21.11 -15.03
C LYS A 391 -5.44 -19.67 -15.47
N MET A 392 -6.64 -19.43 -16.00
CA MET A 392 -7.21 -18.10 -16.22
C MET A 392 -8.45 -17.93 -15.36
N THR A 393 -8.43 -16.97 -14.45
CA THR A 393 -9.56 -16.65 -13.57
C THR A 393 -10.13 -15.29 -13.92
N ILE A 394 -11.42 -15.23 -14.19
CA ILE A 394 -12.13 -14.01 -14.58
C ILE A 394 -13.22 -13.72 -13.55
N TYR A 395 -13.15 -12.54 -12.93
CA TYR A 395 -14.16 -12.02 -12.02
C TYR A 395 -15.00 -10.97 -12.74
N GLY A 396 -16.25 -11.30 -13.02
CA GLY A 396 -17.20 -10.41 -13.70
C GLY A 396 -18.09 -9.62 -12.75
N TYR A 397 -18.67 -8.54 -13.28
CA TYR A 397 -19.79 -7.84 -12.62
C TYR A 397 -21.05 -8.72 -12.63
N LYS A 398 -21.84 -8.61 -11.56
CA LYS A 398 -23.12 -9.31 -11.42
C LYS A 398 -24.12 -9.01 -12.55
N ASP A 399 -24.06 -7.80 -13.12
CA ASP A 399 -25.05 -7.32 -14.10
C ASP A 399 -24.87 -7.87 -15.52
N ILE A 400 -23.74 -8.55 -15.80
CA ILE A 400 -23.42 -9.11 -17.13
C ILE A 400 -24.42 -10.20 -17.54
N VAL A 401 -24.95 -10.93 -16.57
CA VAL A 401 -25.96 -11.98 -16.81
C VAL A 401 -27.37 -11.38 -16.88
N ALA A 402 -27.59 -10.20 -16.29
CA ALA A 402 -28.90 -9.54 -16.25
C ALA A 402 -29.27 -8.83 -17.57
N GLU A 403 -28.29 -8.29 -18.31
CA GLU A 403 -28.55 -7.51 -19.54
C GLU A 403 -28.57 -8.33 -20.86
N GLY A 404 -28.53 -9.66 -20.81
CA GLY A 404 -28.83 -10.49 -21.99
C GLY A 404 -27.84 -10.35 -23.17
N TYR A 405 -26.62 -9.86 -22.95
CA TYR A 405 -25.59 -9.74 -24.00
C TYR A 405 -25.09 -11.07 -24.57
N LEU A 406 -25.46 -12.19 -23.95
CA LEU A 406 -25.15 -13.53 -24.41
C LEU A 406 -26.36 -14.08 -25.17
N TYR A 407 -26.30 -14.04 -26.51
CA TYR A 407 -27.23 -14.76 -27.37
C TYR A 407 -27.08 -16.28 -27.17
N GLY A 408 -27.67 -16.82 -26.10
CA GLY A 408 -27.91 -18.26 -25.92
C GLY A 408 -26.86 -19.09 -25.15
N GLY A 409 -26.12 -18.52 -24.19
CA GLY A 409 -25.21 -19.29 -23.33
C GLY A 409 -24.67 -18.52 -22.12
N THR A 410 -23.93 -19.17 -21.22
CA THR A 410 -23.23 -18.49 -20.10
C THR A 410 -21.93 -17.83 -20.57
N MET A 411 -21.42 -16.80 -19.86
CA MET A 411 -20.15 -16.14 -20.22
C MET A 411 -18.99 -17.15 -20.27
N LEU A 412 -19.01 -18.13 -19.37
CA LEU A 412 -18.04 -19.21 -19.34
C LEU A 412 -18.08 -20.06 -20.61
N GLU A 413 -19.26 -20.42 -21.12
CA GLU A 413 -19.39 -21.18 -22.38
C GLU A 413 -18.78 -20.44 -23.57
N LEU A 414 -18.99 -19.11 -23.64
CA LEU A 414 -18.41 -18.29 -24.69
C LEU A 414 -16.88 -18.29 -24.61
N LEU A 415 -16.31 -18.11 -23.41
CA LEU A 415 -14.86 -18.11 -23.19
C LEU A 415 -14.21 -19.47 -23.52
N MET A 416 -14.93 -20.57 -23.26
CA MET A 416 -14.45 -21.93 -23.54
C MET A 416 -14.34 -22.26 -25.04
N ARG A 417 -15.01 -21.49 -25.91
CA ARG A 417 -14.96 -21.65 -27.38
C ARG A 417 -13.72 -21.03 -28.01
N PHE A 418 -12.98 -20.18 -27.30
CA PHE A 418 -11.79 -19.54 -27.87
C PHE A 418 -10.65 -20.54 -28.11
N PRO A 419 -9.88 -20.39 -29.20
CA PRO A 419 -8.70 -21.20 -29.45
C PRO A 419 -7.65 -20.94 -28.36
N ARG A 420 -6.96 -22.00 -27.95
CA ARG A 420 -5.96 -21.96 -26.87
C ARG A 420 -4.64 -22.53 -27.36
N ALA A 421 -3.55 -21.83 -27.08
CA ALA A 421 -2.21 -22.35 -27.30
C ALA A 421 -1.85 -23.42 -26.23
N SER A 422 -2.33 -23.25 -25.01
CA SER A 422 -2.18 -24.25 -23.93
C SER A 422 -3.38 -25.22 -23.91
N PRO A 423 -3.17 -26.54 -24.09
CA PRO A 423 -4.23 -27.53 -23.99
C PRO A 423 -4.72 -27.75 -22.55
N GLU A 424 -3.86 -27.49 -21.55
CA GLU A 424 -4.14 -27.72 -20.12
C GLU A 424 -4.78 -26.51 -19.42
N ALA A 425 -4.96 -25.39 -20.13
CA ALA A 425 -5.47 -24.15 -19.55
C ALA A 425 -6.91 -24.30 -19.02
N LYS A 426 -7.07 -24.10 -17.71
CA LYS A 426 -8.37 -24.04 -17.03
C LYS A 426 -8.88 -22.61 -16.99
N ILE A 427 -10.09 -22.39 -17.51
CA ILE A 427 -10.78 -21.10 -17.45
C ILE A 427 -11.85 -21.17 -16.36
N GLU A 428 -11.77 -20.27 -15.39
CA GLU A 428 -12.75 -20.13 -14.32
C GLU A 428 -13.39 -18.74 -14.41
N PHE A 429 -14.71 -18.68 -14.31
CA PHE A 429 -15.47 -17.42 -14.26
C PHE A 429 -16.24 -17.35 -12.94
N PHE A 430 -16.09 -16.24 -12.23
CA PHE A 430 -16.77 -15.96 -10.97
C PHE A 430 -17.52 -14.64 -11.07
N GLU A 431 -18.71 -14.60 -10.48
CA GLU A 431 -19.47 -13.36 -10.33
C GLU A 431 -19.09 -12.70 -9.00
N THR A 432 -18.74 -11.42 -9.05
CA THR A 432 -18.50 -10.64 -7.84
C THR A 432 -19.79 -9.93 -7.42
N ALA A 433 -20.19 -10.11 -6.15
CA ALA A 433 -21.20 -9.26 -5.54
C ALA A 433 -20.63 -7.83 -5.52
N GLY A 434 -21.34 -6.88 -6.17
CA GLY A 434 -20.86 -5.53 -6.42
C GLY A 434 -20.13 -4.94 -5.21
N LEU A 435 -18.86 -4.58 -5.40
CA LEU A 435 -18.17 -3.70 -4.47
C LEU A 435 -18.88 -2.35 -4.53
N VAL A 436 -19.68 -2.06 -3.50
CA VAL A 436 -20.07 -0.71 -3.16
C VAL A 436 -18.78 0.09 -3.08
N ASP A 437 -18.70 1.13 -3.90
CA ASP A 437 -17.62 2.09 -3.96
C ASP A 437 -17.42 2.70 -2.56
N VAL A 438 -16.46 2.18 -1.78
CA VAL A 438 -15.97 2.79 -0.56
C VAL A 438 -14.61 3.42 -0.87
N ARG A 439 -14.63 4.43 -1.74
CA ARG A 439 -13.59 5.44 -1.84
C ARG A 439 -14.24 6.81 -1.62
N THR A 440 -14.31 7.21 -0.36
CA THR A 440 -14.42 8.61 0.07
C THR A 440 -13.21 8.97 0.91
#